data_AF-A0A813KMC5-F1
#
_entry.id   AF-A0A813KMC5-F1
#
_cell.length_a   1.000
_cell.length_b   1.000
_cell.length_c   1.000
_cell.angle_alpha   90.00
_cell.angle_beta   90.00
_cell.angle_gamma   90.00
#
_symmetry.space_group_name_H-M   'P 1'
#
loop_
_entity.id
_entity.type
_entity.pdbx_description
1 polymer ?
#
loop_
_entity_poly.entity_id
_entity_poly.type
_entity_poly.pdbx_seq_one_letter_code
_entity_poly.pdbx_strand_id
1 'polypeptide(L)'
;ALAAATIFVACHALCIFRRPLALIGEELLSRVCIVKIGGCVLLLLHETLWAFPPAKQGAPLRAWHAIGTTLLLDTLLLAFLKVPREERNSRSTLLRVGFTACRLTSDFIPFAAVFFLWSASL
;
A
#
# COMPACT_ATOMS: atom_id res chain seq x y z
N ALA A 1 -9.54 -0.25 -2.40
CA ALA A 1 -9.46 1.21 -2.25
C ALA A 1 -10.45 1.75 -1.22
N LEU A 2 -11.77 1.55 -1.39
CA LEU A 2 -12.78 2.09 -0.47
C LEU A 2 -12.54 1.76 1.01
N ALA A 3 -12.27 0.50 1.35
CA ALA A 3 -12.10 0.07 2.74
C ALA A 3 -10.99 0.83 3.49
N ALA A 4 -9.83 1.06 2.86
CA ALA A 4 -8.74 1.82 3.46
C ALA A 4 -9.15 3.28 3.71
N ALA A 5 -9.77 3.93 2.72
CA ALA A 5 -10.26 5.30 2.87
C ALA A 5 -11.30 5.42 3.99
N THR A 6 -12.23 4.47 4.09
CA THR A 6 -13.23 4.43 5.17
C THR A 6 -12.58 4.25 6.53
N ILE A 7 -11.55 3.41 6.66
CA ILE A 7 -10.79 3.21 7.90
C ILE A 7 -10.05 4.49 8.31
N PHE A 8 -9.42 5.19 7.37
CA PHE A 8 -8.76 6.47 7.65
C PHE A 8 -9.75 7.56 8.09
N VAL A 9 -10.91 7.65 7.44
CA VAL A 9 -11.98 8.59 7.83
C VAL A 9 -12.54 8.24 9.20
N ALA A 10 -12.81 6.95 9.47
CA ALA A 10 -13.27 6.49 10.78
C ALA A 10 -12.25 6.75 11.88
N CYS A 11 -10.97 6.52 11.61
CA CYS A 11 -9.89 6.85 12.54
C CYS A 11 -9.86 8.36 12.81
N HIS A 12 -9.93 9.19 11.78
CA HIS A 12 -9.93 10.65 11.95
C HIS A 12 -11.13 11.13 12.77
N ALA A 13 -12.33 10.58 12.51
CA ALA A 13 -13.53 10.89 13.28
C ALA A 13 -13.40 10.47 14.76
N LEU A 14 -12.85 9.28 15.05
CA LEU A 14 -12.68 8.80 16.42
C LEU A 14 -11.54 9.50 17.18
N CYS A 15 -10.50 9.98 16.48
CA CYS A 15 -9.46 10.83 17.06
C CYS A 15 -10.04 12.12 17.67
N ILE A 16 -11.10 12.70 17.08
CA ILE A 16 -11.78 13.88 17.63
C ILE A 16 -12.32 13.58 19.04
N PHE A 17 -12.81 12.36 19.25
CA PHE A 17 -13.34 11.89 20.54
C PHE A 17 -12.28 11.19 21.42
N ARG A 18 -10.99 11.25 21.04
CA ARG A 18 -9.88 10.54 21.69
C ARG A 18 -10.10 9.04 21.88
N ARG A 19 -10.92 8.42 21.03
CA ARG A 19 -11.17 6.98 21.06
C ARG A 19 -10.28 6.27 20.04
N PRO A 20 -9.60 5.17 20.41
CA PRO A 20 -8.83 4.40 19.45
C PRO A 20 -9.77 3.64 18.52
N LEU A 21 -9.44 3.58 17.23
CA LEU A 21 -10.14 2.70 16.29
C LEU A 21 -9.66 1.25 16.49
N ALA A 22 -10.58 0.41 16.98
CA ALA A 22 -10.39 -1.03 17.06
C ALA A 22 -11.05 -1.70 15.85
N LEU A 23 -10.27 -2.43 15.06
CA LEU A 23 -10.78 -3.22 13.94
C LEU A 23 -10.86 -4.69 14.36
N ILE A 24 -11.93 -5.37 13.98
CA ILE A 24 -12.04 -6.81 14.16
C ILE A 24 -11.27 -7.47 13.01
N GLY A 25 -10.43 -8.46 13.32
CA GLY A 25 -9.67 -9.20 12.31
C GLY A 25 -8.45 -8.48 11.73
N GLU A 26 -7.80 -7.61 12.50
CA GLU A 26 -6.59 -6.86 12.08
C GLU A 26 -5.48 -7.75 11.50
N GLU A 27 -5.29 -8.94 12.05
CA GLU A 27 -4.30 -9.90 11.55
C GLU A 27 -4.68 -10.48 10.18
N LEU A 28 -5.96 -10.78 9.97
CA LEU A 28 -6.44 -11.22 8.66
C LEU A 28 -6.33 -10.09 7.64
N LEU A 29 -6.68 -8.87 8.05
CA LEU A 29 -6.59 -7.68 7.21
C LEU A 29 -5.14 -7.37 6.82
N SER A 30 -4.18 -7.54 7.73
CA SER A 30 -2.75 -7.32 7.44
C SER A 30 -2.24 -8.35 6.43
N ARG A 31 -2.59 -9.63 6.57
CA ARG A 31 -2.25 -10.69 5.61
C ARG A 31 -2.83 -10.40 4.22
N VAL A 32 -4.10 -10.00 4.15
CA VAL A 32 -4.75 -9.61 2.89
C VAL A 32 -4.05 -8.42 2.24
N CYS A 33 -3.64 -7.41 3.01
CA CYS A 33 -2.89 -6.28 2.47
C CYS A 33 -1.55 -6.72 1.89
N ILE A 34 -0.79 -7.58 2.59
CA ILE A 34 0.50 -8.09 2.11
C ILE A 34 0.33 -8.85 0.79
N VAL A 35 -0.65 -9.75 0.71
CA VAL A 35 -0.94 -10.52 -0.53
C VAL A 35 -1.31 -9.59 -1.67
N LYS A 36 -2.16 -8.58 -1.43
CA LYS A 36 -2.56 -7.61 -2.45
C LYS A 36 -1.42 -6.72 -2.91
N ILE A 37 -0.56 -6.27 -2.00
CA ILE A 37 0.66 -5.51 -2.34
C ILE A 37 1.55 -6.38 -3.22
N GLY A 38 1.85 -7.63 -2.82
CA GLY A 38 2.63 -8.56 -3.62
C GLY A 38 2.04 -8.80 -5.02
N GLY A 39 0.73 -9.03 -5.11
CA GLY A 39 0.04 -9.18 -6.39
C GLY A 39 0.09 -7.93 -7.28
N CYS A 40 -0.05 -6.73 -6.70
CA CYS A 40 0.09 -5.47 -7.43
C CYS A 40 1.50 -5.28 -7.98
N VAL A 41 2.53 -5.65 -7.21
CA VAL A 41 3.94 -5.62 -7.64
C VAL A 41 4.17 -6.58 -8.80
N LEU A 42 3.66 -7.82 -8.70
CA LEU A 42 3.77 -8.81 -9.78
C LEU A 42 3.01 -8.39 -11.04
N LEU A 43 1.86 -7.73 -10.92
CA LEU A 43 1.12 -7.20 -12.06
C LEU A 43 1.85 -6.02 -12.72
N LEU A 44 2.39 -5.08 -11.93
CA LEU A 44 3.23 -4.02 -12.47
C LEU A 44 4.45 -4.60 -13.20
N LEU A 45 5.07 -5.63 -12.60
CA LEU A 45 6.16 -6.36 -13.21
C LEU A 45 5.76 -6.99 -14.54
N HIS A 46 4.67 -7.74 -14.56
CA HIS A 46 4.14 -8.36 -15.77
C HIS A 46 3.90 -7.31 -16.86
N GLU A 47 3.22 -6.21 -16.54
CA GLU A 47 2.95 -5.11 -17.48
C GLU A 47 4.25 -4.48 -18.02
N THR A 48 5.25 -4.26 -17.17
CA THR A 48 6.53 -3.69 -17.62
C THR A 48 7.34 -4.63 -18.51
N LEU A 49 7.34 -5.94 -18.22
CA LEU A 49 8.04 -6.95 -19.02
C LEU A 49 7.32 -7.22 -20.36
N TRP A 50 5.99 -7.15 -20.38
CA TRP A 50 5.19 -7.31 -21.60
C TRP A 50 5.15 -6.06 -22.50
N ALA A 51 5.43 -4.87 -21.95
CA ALA A 51 5.54 -3.63 -22.71
C ALA A 51 6.87 -3.53 -23.52
N PHE A 52 7.70 -4.57 -23.52
CA PHE A 52 9.03 -4.60 -24.15
C PHE A 52 9.12 -5.02 -25.64
N PRO A 53 8.05 -5.05 -26.47
CA PRO A 53 8.20 -4.72 -27.88
C PRO A 53 7.96 -3.21 -28.07
N PRO A 54 8.84 -2.48 -28.77
CA PRO A 54 8.89 -1.01 -28.79
C PRO A 54 7.78 -0.34 -29.64
N ALA A 55 6.72 -1.05 -30.00
CA ALA A 55 5.70 -0.56 -30.93
C ALA A 55 4.39 -0.27 -30.19
N LYS A 56 4.20 1.01 -29.85
CA LYS A 56 3.01 1.62 -29.22
C LYS A 56 3.07 1.66 -27.68
N GLN A 57 3.91 2.55 -27.18
CA GLN A 57 3.74 3.19 -25.87
C GLN A 57 2.40 3.95 -25.85
N GLY A 58 1.30 3.23 -25.63
CA GLY A 58 0.02 3.82 -25.29
C GLY A 58 0.11 4.41 -23.88
N ALA A 59 -0.49 5.60 -23.70
CA ALA A 59 -0.58 6.33 -22.44
C ALA A 59 -0.79 5.43 -21.21
N PRO A 60 -0.29 5.83 -20.01
CA PRO A 60 -0.44 5.04 -18.78
C PRO A 60 -1.89 4.58 -18.64
N LEU A 61 -2.10 3.27 -18.84
CA LEU A 61 -3.43 2.66 -18.84
C LEU A 61 -4.09 2.95 -17.50
N ARG A 62 -5.40 3.18 -17.48
CA ARG A 62 -6.20 3.29 -16.24
C ARG A 62 -5.87 2.19 -15.22
N ALA A 63 -5.42 1.03 -15.69
CA ALA A 63 -4.88 -0.07 -14.90
C ALA A 63 -3.68 0.32 -14.03
N TRP A 64 -2.68 1.05 -14.55
CA TRP A 64 -1.52 1.50 -13.78
C TRP A 64 -1.92 2.43 -12.65
N HIS A 65 -2.86 3.35 -12.92
CA HIS A 65 -3.40 4.23 -11.90
C HIS A 65 -4.14 3.43 -10.82
N ALA A 66 -4.99 2.48 -11.22
CA ALA A 66 -5.74 1.63 -10.30
C ALA A 66 -4.82 0.74 -9.44
N ILE A 67 -3.77 0.17 -10.03
CA ILE A 67 -2.77 -0.64 -9.32
C ILE A 67 -1.97 0.22 -8.35
N GLY A 68 -1.49 1.40 -8.79
CA GLY A 68 -0.76 2.35 -7.95
C GLY A 68 -1.59 2.84 -6.76
N THR A 69 -2.86 3.22 -6.99
CA THR A 69 -3.77 3.60 -5.90
C THR A 69 -4.02 2.45 -4.92
N THR A 70 -4.15 1.22 -5.41
CA THR A 70 -4.34 0.04 -4.54
C THR A 70 -3.11 -0.22 -3.69
N LEU A 71 -1.93 -0.15 -4.30
CA LEU A 71 -0.65 -0.36 -3.63
C LEU A 71 -0.40 0.71 -2.55
N LEU A 72 -0.70 1.98 -2.85
CA LEU A 72 -0.61 3.08 -1.88
C LEU A 72 -1.56 2.88 -0.70
N LEU A 73 -2.84 2.59 -0.98
CA LEU A 73 -3.86 2.47 0.06
C LEU A 73 -3.65 1.25 0.95
N ASP A 74 -3.27 0.11 0.38
CA ASP A 74 -2.98 -1.11 1.15
C ASP A 74 -1.69 -0.96 1.96
N THR A 75 -0.69 -0.23 1.46
CA THR A 75 0.54 0.08 2.23
C THR A 75 0.27 1.01 3.39
N LEU A 76 -0.54 2.06 3.18
CA LEU A 76 -1.00 2.95 4.24
C LEU A 76 -1.83 2.21 5.29
N LEU A 77 -2.71 1.31 4.86
CA LEU A 77 -3.51 0.48 5.76
C LEU A 77 -2.63 -0.50 6.56
N LEU A 78 -1.65 -1.14 5.92
CA LEU A 78 -0.70 -2.01 6.60
C LEU A 78 0.16 -1.25 7.62
N ALA A 79 0.61 -0.05 7.27
CA ALA A 79 1.33 0.84 8.18
C ALA A 79 0.46 1.25 9.38
N PHE A 80 -0.83 1.54 9.14
CA PHE A 80 -1.81 1.83 10.20
C PHE A 80 -2.01 0.64 11.15
N LEU A 81 -2.15 -0.58 10.61
CA LEU A 81 -2.33 -1.79 11.42
C LEU A 81 -1.12 -2.10 12.31
N LYS A 82 0.10 -1.68 11.91
CA LYS A 82 1.31 -1.82 12.73
C LYS A 82 1.38 -0.85 13.91
N VAL A 83 0.56 0.20 13.94
CA VAL A 83 0.50 1.11 15.09
C VAL A 83 -0.30 0.45 16.23
N PRO A 84 0.21 0.46 17.49
CA PRO A 84 -0.52 -0.05 18.65
C PRO A 84 -1.90 0.60 18.77
N ARG A 85 -2.91 -0.17 19.17
CA ARG A 85 -4.32 0.30 19.19
C ARG A 85 -4.48 1.53 20.07
N GLU A 86 -3.81 1.54 21.21
CA GLU A 86 -3.83 2.58 22.23
C GLU A 86 -3.34 3.93 21.67
N GLU A 87 -2.46 3.89 20.67
CA GLU A 87 -1.88 5.08 20.03
C GLU A 87 -2.74 5.62 18.88
N ARG A 88 -3.78 4.92 18.42
CA ARG A 88 -4.58 5.29 17.22
C ARG A 88 -5.58 6.43 17.44
N ASN A 89 -5.45 7.20 18.52
CA ASN A 89 -6.33 8.32 18.86
C ASN A 89 -5.68 9.70 18.66
N SER A 90 -4.42 9.75 18.22
CA SER A 90 -3.64 10.99 18.08
C SER A 90 -3.47 11.41 16.63
N ARG A 91 -3.44 12.73 16.38
CA ARG A 91 -3.02 13.28 15.08
C ARG A 91 -1.57 12.95 14.73
N SER A 92 -0.70 12.80 15.73
CA SER A 92 0.70 12.35 15.51
C SER A 92 0.77 10.95 14.91
N THR A 93 -0.27 10.15 15.12
CA THR A 93 -0.37 8.78 14.58
C THR A 93 -0.55 8.77 13.08
N LEU A 94 -1.33 9.69 12.51
CA LEU A 94 -1.47 9.80 11.05
C LEU A 94 -0.13 10.16 10.39
N LEU A 95 0.65 11.05 11.01
CA LEU A 95 2.00 11.37 10.54
C LEU A 95 2.93 10.16 10.65
N ARG A 96 2.92 9.45 11.78
CA ARG A 96 3.72 8.23 12.00
C ARG A 96 3.37 7.14 10.98
N VAL A 97 2.08 6.95 10.68
CA VAL A 97 1.60 6.04 9.63
C VAL A 97 2.12 6.44 8.25
N GLY A 98 2.11 7.74 7.94
CA GLY A 98 2.72 8.26 6.71
C GLY A 98 4.21 7.94 6.61
N PHE A 99 4.98 8.20 7.68
CA PHE A 99 6.41 7.85 7.72
C PHE A 99 6.66 6.35 7.62
N THR A 100 5.91 5.53 8.35
CA THR A 100 6.01 4.06 8.30
C THR A 100 5.64 3.53 6.92
N ALA A 101 4.62 4.08 6.26
CA ALA A 101 4.26 3.75 4.89
C ALA A 101 5.38 4.14 3.92
N CYS A 102 5.93 5.36 4.02
CA CYS A 102 7.08 5.78 3.20
C CYS A 102 8.29 4.86 3.38
N ARG A 103 8.59 4.45 4.62
CA ARG A 103 9.68 3.51 4.91
C ARG A 103 9.41 2.12 4.33
N LEU A 104 8.21 1.58 4.50
CA LEU A 104 7.80 0.30 3.89
C LEU A 104 7.90 0.33 2.37
N THR A 105 7.50 1.45 1.76
CA THR A 105 7.65 1.65 0.31
C THR A 105 9.13 1.70 -0.08
N SER A 106 9.96 2.43 0.67
CA SER A 106 11.41 2.51 0.47
C SER A 106 12.14 1.19 0.68
N ASP A 107 11.63 0.29 1.51
CA ASP A 107 12.22 -1.02 1.75
C ASP A 107 11.87 -2.00 0.61
N PHE A 108 10.68 -1.87 0.01
CA PHE A 108 10.23 -2.73 -1.08
C PHE A 108 10.72 -2.27 -2.47
N ILE A 109 10.85 -0.95 -2.74
CA ILE A 109 11.32 -0.42 -4.03
C ILE A 109 12.68 -1.01 -4.46
N PRO A 110 13.71 -1.11 -3.60
CA PRO A 110 14.98 -1.71 -3.95
C PRO A 110 14.84 -3.21 -4.24
N PHE A 111 14.02 -3.92 -3.47
CA PHE A 111 13.77 -5.34 -3.67
C PHE A 111 13.08 -5.59 -5.01
N ALA A 112 12.07 -4.78 -5.33
CA ALA A 112 11.43 -4.78 -6.63
C ALA A 112 12.45 -4.45 -7.73
N ALA A 113 13.28 -3.41 -7.57
CA ALA A 113 14.30 -3.01 -8.55
C ALA A 113 15.36 -4.10 -8.80
N VAL A 114 15.81 -4.80 -7.76
CA VAL A 114 16.74 -5.94 -7.88
C VAL A 114 16.07 -7.11 -8.58
N PHE A 115 14.82 -7.42 -8.22
CA PHE A 115 14.03 -8.43 -8.90
C PHE A 115 13.79 -8.09 -10.38
N PHE A 116 13.56 -6.80 -10.69
CA PHE A 116 13.44 -6.26 -12.05
C PHE A 116 14.73 -6.43 -12.85
N LEU A 117 15.87 -6.06 -12.28
CA LEU A 117 17.19 -6.22 -12.90
C LEU A 117 17.52 -7.69 -13.16
N TRP A 118 17.22 -8.57 -12.21
CA TRP A 118 17.42 -10.02 -12.34
C TRP A 118 16.50 -10.64 -13.41
N SER A 119 15.21 -10.30 -13.40
CA SER A 119 14.24 -10.83 -14.37
C SER A 119 14.47 -10.33 -15.80
N ALA A 120 14.99 -9.11 -15.97
CA ALA A 120 15.37 -8.58 -17.28
C ALA A 120 16.69 -9.17 -17.83
N SER A 121 17.45 -9.89 -16.99
CA SER A 121 18.70 -10.56 -17.36
C SER A 121 18.56 -12.05 -17.67
N LEU A 122 17.35 -12.59 -17.51
CA LEU A 122 16.93 -13.95 -17.90
C LEU A 122 16.34 -13.94 -19.31
#